data_AF-A0A7X8PBJ0-F1
#
_entry.id   AF-A0A7X8PBJ0-F1
#
_cell.length_a   1.000
_cell.length_b   1.000
_cell.length_c   1.000
_cell.angle_alpha   90.00
_cell.angle_beta   90.00
_cell.angle_gamma   90.00
#
_symmetry.space_group_name_H-M   'P 1'
#
loop_
_entity.id
_entity.type
_entity.pdbx_description
1 polymer ?
#
loop_
_entity_poly.entity_id
_entity_poly.type
_entity_poly.pdbx_seq_one_letter_code
_entity_poly.pdbx_strand_id
1 'polypeptide(L)'
;MSGEGHLAPRPMISAPLQMRLRSGGKPAKDSAFITCPKCEEPCFIRRSERITEKVKHLEAHCTNTGCGHTFAAQVVFVHSYSPGLIDRPDLDLPVCPRDQVPHVTARRAEEEDPAQISMFSG
;
A
#
# COMPACT_ATOMS: atom_id res chain seq x y z
N MET A 1 37.13 10.41 -3.70
CA MET A 1 35.85 10.97 -3.23
C MET A 1 35.00 9.79 -2.78
N SER A 2 35.13 9.43 -1.51
CA SER A 2 34.42 8.29 -0.91
C SER A 2 32.92 8.54 -0.96
N GLY A 3 32.20 7.75 -1.74
CA GLY A 3 30.75 7.81 -1.87
C GLY A 3 30.07 7.15 -0.69
N GLU A 4 30.22 7.72 0.50
CA GLU A 4 29.46 7.30 1.67
C GLU A 4 28.01 7.78 1.49
N GLY A 5 27.19 6.92 0.90
CA GLY A 5 25.76 7.13 0.77
C GLY A 5 25.13 7.24 2.15
N HIS A 6 25.00 8.47 2.65
CA HIS A 6 24.24 8.78 3.84
C HIS A 6 22.79 8.44 3.55
N LEU A 7 22.34 7.26 3.98
CA LEU A 7 20.93 6.90 4.03
C LEU A 7 20.26 7.92 4.95
N ALA A 8 19.61 8.92 4.36
CA ALA A 8 18.86 9.90 5.13
C ALA A 8 17.90 9.16 6.08
N PRO A 9 17.64 9.70 7.29
CA PRO A 9 16.74 9.09 8.27
C PRO A 9 15.31 9.16 7.73
N ARG A 10 14.95 8.18 6.90
CA ARG A 10 13.69 8.10 6.18
C ARG A 10 12.82 7.05 6.86
N PRO A 11 11.48 7.18 6.80
CA PRO A 11 10.60 6.17 7.36
C PRO A 11 10.79 4.85 6.59
N MET A 12 11.59 3.94 7.15
CA MET A 12 11.72 2.58 6.67
C MET A 12 10.51 1.80 7.14
N ILE A 13 9.66 1.40 6.20
CA ILE A 13 8.56 0.49 6.48
C ILE A 13 9.07 -0.92 6.18
N SER A 14 9.33 -1.69 7.23
CA SER A 14 9.60 -3.12 7.09
C SER A 14 8.27 -3.84 6.82
N ALA A 15 8.09 -4.33 5.60
CA ALA A 15 6.99 -5.19 5.22
C ALA A 15 7.58 -6.52 4.75
N PRO A 16 7.50 -7.61 5.54
CA PRO A 16 7.97 -8.91 5.06
C PRO A 16 7.16 -9.30 3.81
N LEU A 17 7.86 -9.69 2.74
CA LEU A 17 7.26 -10.21 1.51
C LEU A 17 6.61 -11.58 1.75
N GLN A 18 5.56 -11.62 2.58
CA GLN A 18 4.74 -12.79 2.76
C GLN A 18 3.53 -12.67 1.83
N MET A 19 3.36 -13.63 0.93
CA MET A 19 2.05 -13.89 0.35
C MET A 19 1.12 -14.26 1.51
N ARG A 20 0.33 -13.31 2.00
CA ARG A 20 -0.57 -13.48 3.16
C ARG A 20 -1.76 -14.36 2.76
N LEU A 21 -1.53 -15.66 2.57
CA LEU A 21 -2.60 -16.64 2.49
C LEU A 21 -2.93 -17.09 3.91
N ARG A 22 -4.07 -16.67 4.47
CA ARG A 22 -4.53 -17.25 5.73
C ARG A 22 -4.98 -18.69 5.45
N SER A 23 -4.50 -19.62 6.28
CA SER A 23 -5.04 -20.97 6.37
C SER A 23 -6.54 -20.92 6.69
N GLY A 24 -7.35 -21.73 6.00
CA GLY A 24 -8.75 -21.96 6.36
C GLY A 24 -9.83 -21.23 5.54
N GLY A 25 -9.50 -20.64 4.39
CA GLY A 25 -10.51 -20.20 3.40
C GLY A 25 -11.40 -19.01 3.80
N LYS A 26 -11.18 -18.41 4.98
CA LYS A 26 -11.83 -17.14 5.37
C LYS A 26 -11.12 -15.97 4.70
N PRO A 27 -11.84 -15.01 4.10
CA PRO A 27 -11.22 -13.80 3.54
C PRO A 27 -10.48 -13.07 4.66
N ALA A 28 -9.21 -12.75 4.44
CA ALA A 28 -8.41 -12.05 5.44
C ALA A 28 -8.94 -10.62 5.59
N LYS A 29 -9.41 -10.27 6.79
CA LYS A 29 -9.88 -8.90 7.10
C LYS A 29 -8.78 -7.87 6.84
N ASP A 30 -7.54 -8.21 7.14
CA ASP A 30 -6.37 -7.35 6.96
C ASP A 30 -6.01 -7.07 5.50
N SER A 31 -6.53 -7.86 4.55
CA SER A 31 -6.31 -7.66 3.12
C SER A 31 -7.55 -7.15 2.38
N ALA A 32 -8.64 -6.87 3.09
CA ALA A 32 -9.85 -6.34 2.48
C ALA A 32 -9.63 -4.89 2.07
N PHE A 33 -9.96 -4.57 0.81
CA PHE A 33 -9.80 -3.20 0.30
C PHE A 33 -10.67 -2.18 1.05
N ILE A 34 -11.89 -2.56 1.44
CA ILE A 34 -12.78 -1.77 2.28
C ILE A 34 -13.32 -2.66 3.40
N THR A 35 -13.26 -2.16 4.64
CA THR A 35 -13.81 -2.79 5.84
C THR A 35 -15.04 -2.02 6.33
N CYS A 36 -15.99 -2.74 6.92
CA CYS A 36 -17.20 -2.12 7.45
C CYS A 36 -16.86 -1.30 8.70
N PRO A 37 -17.26 -0.02 8.80
CA PRO A 37 -17.00 0.79 9.99
C PRO A 37 -17.80 0.34 11.23
N LYS A 38 -18.82 -0.52 11.06
CA LYS A 38 -19.67 -1.00 12.16
C LYS A 38 -19.22 -2.32 12.77
N CYS A 39 -18.79 -3.26 11.93
CA CYS A 39 -18.48 -4.63 12.38
C CYS A 39 -17.11 -5.13 11.92
N GLU A 40 -16.33 -4.28 11.24
CA GLU A 40 -14.96 -4.57 10.77
C GLU A 40 -14.84 -5.75 9.78
N GLU A 41 -15.98 -6.32 9.36
CA GLU A 41 -16.02 -7.38 8.36
C GLU A 41 -15.71 -6.81 6.96
N PRO A 42 -15.08 -7.60 6.07
CA PRO A 42 -14.82 -7.19 4.70
C PRO A 42 -16.09 -6.76 3.97
N CYS A 43 -15.95 -5.78 3.09
CA CYS A 43 -17.02 -5.33 2.21
C CYS A 43 -16.68 -5.65 0.75
N PHE A 44 -17.70 -5.95 -0.06
CA PHE A 44 -17.56 -5.99 -1.51
C PHE A 44 -18.11 -4.71 -2.13
N ILE A 45 -17.46 -4.24 -3.19
CA ILE A 45 -17.89 -3.07 -3.96
C ILE A 45 -18.97 -3.53 -4.94
N ARG A 46 -20.15 -2.90 -4.90
CA ARG A 46 -21.24 -3.15 -5.87
C ARG A 46 -21.20 -2.20 -7.04
N ARG A 47 -20.90 -0.93 -6.79
CA ARG A 47 -20.78 0.08 -7.82
C ARG A 47 -19.52 0.89 -7.59
N SER A 48 -18.86 1.24 -8.70
CA SER A 48 -17.71 2.12 -8.67
C SER A 48 -17.86 3.14 -9.78
N GLU A 49 -17.87 4.42 -9.44
CA GLU A 49 -18.09 5.51 -10.38
C GLU A 49 -16.92 6.49 -10.31
N ARG A 50 -16.36 6.82 -11.46
CA ARG A 50 -15.30 7.82 -11.55
C ARG A 50 -15.96 9.19 -11.63
N ILE A 51 -15.73 10.03 -10.62
CA ILE A 51 -16.29 11.39 -10.55
C ILE A 51 -15.32 12.37 -11.19
N THR A 52 -14.03 12.26 -10.86
CA THR A 52 -12.94 13.01 -11.51
C THR A 52 -11.77 12.06 -11.75
N GLU A 53 -10.73 12.53 -12.43
CA GLU A 53 -9.47 11.79 -12.63
C GLU A 53 -8.84 11.39 -11.29
N LYS A 54 -9.08 12.20 -10.23
CA LYS A 54 -8.51 12.00 -8.90
C LYS A 54 -9.46 11.31 -7.92
N VAL A 55 -10.77 11.31 -8.16
CA VAL A 55 -11.76 10.83 -7.18
C VAL A 55 -12.67 9.77 -7.78
N LYS A 56 -12.79 8.64 -7.08
CA LYS A 56 -13.71 7.56 -7.40
C LYS A 56 -14.65 7.29 -6.23
N HIS A 57 -15.96 7.30 -6.49
CA HIS A 57 -16.98 6.91 -5.51
C HIS A 57 -17.24 5.41 -5.61
N LEU A 58 -17.44 4.79 -4.45
CA LEU A 58 -17.69 3.37 -4.30
C LEU A 58 -18.94 3.17 -3.47
N GLU A 59 -19.81 2.28 -3.90
CA GLU A 59 -20.91 1.77 -3.08
C GLU A 59 -20.49 0.38 -2.59
N ALA A 60 -20.32 0.25 -1.28
CA ALA A 60 -19.84 -0.95 -0.63
C ALA A 60 -20.95 -1.58 0.23
N HIS A 61 -20.93 -2.91 0.30
CA HIS A 61 -21.86 -3.71 1.08
C HIS A 61 -21.07 -4.63 2.00
N CYS A 62 -21.46 -4.65 3.27
CA CYS A 62 -20.89 -5.55 4.26
C CYS A 62 -21.22 -7.01 3.94
N THR A 63 -20.23 -7.89 4.08
CA THR A 63 -20.42 -9.35 3.91
C THR A 63 -21.12 -10.00 5.09
N ASN A 64 -21.09 -9.39 6.29
CA ASN A 64 -21.84 -9.86 7.44
C ASN A 64 -23.33 -9.57 7.24
N THR A 65 -24.12 -10.61 6.99
CA THR A 65 -25.57 -10.53 6.77
C THR A 65 -26.32 -9.96 7.99
N GLY A 66 -25.83 -10.19 9.21
CA GLY A 66 -26.40 -9.59 10.42
C GLY A 66 -26.13 -8.09 10.53
N CYS A 67 -25.03 -7.61 9.93
CA CYS A 67 -24.75 -6.18 9.84
C CYS A 67 -25.52 -5.51 8.70
N GLY A 68 -25.51 -6.13 7.51
CA GLY A 68 -26.24 -5.69 6.32
C GLY A 68 -25.88 -4.29 5.83
N HIS A 69 -24.82 -3.66 6.37
CA HIS A 69 -24.55 -2.25 6.16
C HIS A 69 -24.12 -1.99 4.71
N THR A 70 -24.83 -1.08 4.07
CA THR A 70 -24.49 -0.53 2.76
C THR A 70 -24.09 0.92 2.92
N PHE A 71 -23.00 1.33 2.29
CA PHE A 71 -22.46 2.68 2.45
C PHE A 71 -21.65 3.13 1.23
N ALA A 72 -21.54 4.44 1.08
CA ALA A 72 -20.67 5.07 0.10
C ALA A 72 -19.28 5.34 0.71
N ALA A 73 -18.23 5.09 -0.07
CA ALA A 73 -16.85 5.42 0.25
C ALA A 73 -16.20 6.14 -0.94
N GLN A 74 -15.16 6.93 -0.68
CA GLN A 74 -14.41 7.61 -1.74
C GLN A 74 -12.96 7.16 -1.71
N VAL A 75 -12.41 6.91 -2.88
CA VAL A 75 -10.97 6.71 -3.09
C VAL A 75 -10.44 7.94 -3.79
N VAL A 76 -9.44 8.56 -3.16
CA VAL A 76 -8.85 9.82 -3.62
C VAL A 76 -7.38 9.58 -3.97
N PHE A 77 -7.01 10.01 -5.16
CA PHE A 77 -5.62 10.14 -5.59
C PHE A 77 -4.97 11.28 -4.81
N VAL A 78 -3.97 10.95 -4.00
CA VAL A 78 -3.27 11.94 -3.17
C VAL A 78 -2.05 12.49 -3.89
N HIS A 79 -1.12 11.63 -4.31
CA HIS A 79 0.09 12.01 -5.04
C HIS A 79 0.78 10.81 -5.71
N SER A 80 1.58 11.08 -6.73
CA SER A 80 2.48 10.11 -7.37
C SER A 80 3.78 9.97 -6.58
N TYR A 81 4.26 8.75 -6.35
CA TYR A 81 5.63 8.53 -5.86
C TYR A 81 6.66 8.60 -6.99
N SER A 82 6.28 8.15 -8.17
CA SER A 82 7.04 8.29 -9.41
C SER A 82 6.09 8.81 -10.48
N PRO A 83 6.50 9.80 -11.29
CA PRO A 83 5.70 10.21 -12.43
C PRO A 83 5.50 9.04 -13.40
N GLY A 84 4.36 9.04 -14.08
CA GLY A 84 4.08 8.10 -15.16
C GLY A 84 4.93 8.38 -16.39
N LEU A 85 5.02 7.41 -17.29
CA LEU A 85 5.75 7.56 -18.57
C LEU A 85 4.89 8.15 -19.69
N ILE A 86 3.59 8.36 -19.44
CA ILE A 86 2.66 8.96 -20.40
C ILE A 86 2.42 10.40 -19.99
N ASP A 87 2.73 11.34 -20.89
CA ASP A 87 2.50 12.75 -20.68
C ASP A 87 1.02 13.12 -20.88
N ARG A 88 0.44 13.77 -19.87
CA ARG A 88 -0.91 14.35 -19.87
C ARG A 88 -0.83 15.78 -19.32
N PRO A 89 -0.49 16.77 -20.16
CA PRO A 89 -0.20 18.14 -19.70
C PRO A 89 -1.43 18.89 -19.18
N ASP A 90 -2.63 18.41 -19.51
CA ASP A 90 -3.92 18.96 -19.07
C ASP A 90 -4.31 18.51 -17.65
N LEU A 91 -3.59 17.55 -17.06
CA LEU A 91 -3.89 17.00 -15.74
C LEU A 91 -2.74 17.24 -14.76
N ASP A 92 -2.95 18.17 -13.84
CA ASP A 92 -1.98 18.43 -12.76
C ASP A 92 -2.07 17.35 -11.68
N LEU A 93 -1.11 16.43 -11.66
CA LEU A 93 -0.98 15.38 -10.65
C LEU A 93 0.15 15.73 -9.68
N PRO A 94 -0.14 15.92 -8.38
CA PRO A 94 0.89 16.21 -7.39
C PRO A 94 1.87 15.04 -7.25
N VAL A 95 3.15 15.36 -7.09
CA VAL A 95 4.23 14.39 -6.84
C VAL A 95 4.61 14.46 -5.36
N CYS A 96 4.77 13.30 -4.74
CA CYS A 96 5.21 13.18 -3.35
C CYS A 96 6.61 13.79 -3.21
N PRO A 97 6.85 14.65 -2.22
CA PRO A 97 8.17 15.21 -2.01
C PRO A 97 9.16 14.10 -1.66
N ARG A 98 10.40 14.24 -2.12
CA ARG A 98 11.38 13.14 -2.13
C ARG A 98 11.77 12.67 -0.73
N ASP A 99 11.55 13.44 0.31
CA ASP A 99 11.78 13.08 1.72
C ASP A 99 10.72 12.11 2.27
N GLN A 100 9.47 12.23 1.82
CA GLN A 100 8.33 11.44 2.32
C GLN A 100 8.09 10.15 1.55
N VAL A 101 8.81 9.92 0.44
CA VAL A 101 8.71 8.66 -0.30
C VAL A 101 9.14 7.49 0.60
N PRO A 102 8.25 6.53 0.91
CA PRO A 102 8.55 5.40 1.77
C PRO A 102 9.52 4.46 1.08
N HIS A 103 10.57 4.05 1.79
CA HIS A 103 11.50 3.02 1.32
C HIS A 103 11.14 1.71 1.99
N VAL A 104 10.62 0.78 1.18
CA VAL A 104 10.30 -0.57 1.62
C VAL A 104 11.46 -1.47 1.21
N THR A 105 12.27 -1.89 2.19
CA THR A 105 13.32 -2.89 1.98
C THR A 105 12.78 -4.27 2.36
N ALA A 106 13.01 -5.26 1.51
CA ALA A 106 12.65 -6.65 1.80
C ALA A 106 13.46 -7.23 2.97
N ARG A 107 14.67 -6.70 3.19
CA ARG A 107 15.61 -7.13 4.23
C ARG A 107 15.43 -6.26 5.47
N ARG A 108 15.22 -6.89 6.63
CA ARG A 108 15.45 -6.26 7.94
C ARG A 108 16.97 -6.10 8.09
N ALA A 109 17.47 -4.94 8.51
CA ALA A 109 18.89 -4.63 8.56
C ALA A 109 19.69 -5.42 9.64
N GLU A 110 19.14 -6.51 10.18
CA GLU A 110 19.72 -7.29 11.27
C GLU A 110 19.52 -8.76 10.96
N GLU A 111 20.51 -9.37 10.33
CA GLU A 111 20.88 -10.79 10.37
C GLU A 111 21.96 -10.95 9.28
N GLU A 112 23.23 -10.90 9.70
CA GLU A 112 24.31 -11.53 8.95
C GLU A 112 23.92 -13.01 8.83
N ASP A 113 23.53 -13.44 7.63
CA ASP A 113 23.23 -14.85 7.39
C ASP A 113 24.55 -15.62 7.59
N PRO A 114 24.67 -16.53 8.57
CA PRO A 114 25.90 -17.26 8.82
C PRO A 114 26.30 -18.17 7.64
N ALA A 115 25.40 -18.43 6.70
CA ALA A 115 25.70 -19.12 5.44
C ALA A 115 26.20 -18.18 4.33
N GLN A 116 26.09 -16.87 4.51
CA GLN A 116 26.61 -15.88 3.57
C GLN A 116 28.11 -15.66 3.84
N ILE A 117 28.96 -16.27 3.03
CA ILE A 117 30.41 -16.04 3.07
C ILE A 117 30.67 -14.57 2.71
N SER A 118 31.23 -13.80 3.64
CA SER A 118 31.64 -12.42 3.38
C SER A 118 32.82 -12.43 2.40
N MET A 119 32.62 -11.82 1.23
CA MET A 119 33.65 -11.72 0.18
C MET A 119 34.77 -10.71 0.52
N PHE A 120 34.69 -10.03 1.66
CA PHE A 120 35.61 -8.95 2.05
C PHE A 120 36.28 -9.17 3.42
N SER A 121 36.10 -10.33 4.06
CA SER A 121 36.85 -10.72 5.25
C SER A 121 38.09 -11.53 4.84
N GLY A 122 39.14 -10.82 4.44
CA GLY A 122 40.50 -11.34 4.30
C GLY A 122 41.37 -10.83 5.44
#